data_AF-A0A939A8L1-F1
#
_entry.id   AF-A0A939A8L1-F1
#
_cell.length_a   1.000
_cell.length_b   1.000
_cell.length_c   1.000
_cell.angle_alpha   90.00
_cell.angle_beta   90.00
_cell.angle_gamma   90.00
#
_symmetry.space_group_name_H-M   'P 1'
#
loop_
_entity.id
_entity.type
_entity.pdbx_description
1 polymer ?
#
loop_
_entity_poly.entity_id
_entity_poly.type
_entity_poly.pdbx_seq_one_letter_code
_entity_poly.pdbx_strand_id
1 'polypeptide(L)'
;MKKIATNFASLKDIEEKQSFLDKIPLSAINGGLADEYYQTLIDFDFIYLKIQYPRFGVEALIRDYALIYDPEIFDNLEQDEKLDSEQIKILKLIQDALRLSAHVLNQDQTQLVGQLWGRLQSFPQPEIQQILADAVENKSEIPRFRPITASLTTPGGNLLRTLTGHNSGVNAVAIAPDGKTAVSGSGDKTLKQWDLQTGKEISTLTGHNDWVYAVAIAPDGKTAVSGSGDKTLKQWDLQTGKEISTLTGHNSSVLAVAIAPDGKTAVSASDDNTLKQWDLQTGKEISTLTGHNSRVLAVAIAPDGKTAVSASNDKTLKQWDLQTAKEIEEIKKNLFKYAIYIFKQRFNLLKIKEISTLTGHNSSVLAVVIAPDGKTAVSASYDNTLKQWDLETGKEISTLTGHNSYVSAVAIAPDGKTAVSGSDDNTLKRWDLQTGKEISTFIGDSPIICCAVSLDGLTIIAGESSGRVHFLRLEGG
;
A
#
# COMPACT_ATOMS: atom_id res chain seq x y z
N MET A 1 53.99 -8.35 -23.32
CA MET A 1 52.67 -7.94 -23.82
C MET A 1 52.18 -8.76 -25.02
N LYS A 2 52.92 -9.00 -26.12
CA LYS A 2 52.47 -9.89 -27.24
C LYS A 2 52.14 -11.38 -26.95
N LYS A 3 52.22 -11.83 -25.69
CA LYS A 3 52.08 -13.25 -25.31
C LYS A 3 50.61 -13.68 -25.22
N ILE A 4 49.70 -12.83 -24.72
CA ILE A 4 48.28 -13.20 -24.53
C ILE A 4 47.58 -13.39 -25.88
N ALA A 5 47.70 -12.42 -26.80
CA ALA A 5 47.12 -12.53 -28.13
C ALA A 5 47.68 -13.71 -28.94
N THR A 6 48.99 -13.96 -28.84
CA THR A 6 49.65 -15.08 -29.52
C THR A 6 49.20 -16.43 -28.93
N ASN A 7 49.15 -16.56 -27.61
CA ASN A 7 48.67 -17.76 -26.94
C ASN A 7 47.20 -18.01 -27.27
N PHE A 8 46.36 -16.98 -27.22
CA PHE A 8 44.94 -17.08 -27.58
C PHE A 8 44.74 -17.50 -29.03
N ALA A 9 45.54 -16.95 -29.96
CA ALA A 9 45.49 -17.34 -31.37
C ALA A 9 45.92 -18.80 -31.62
N SER A 10 46.78 -19.35 -30.76
CA SER A 10 47.25 -20.74 -30.87
C SER A 10 46.23 -21.79 -30.40
N LEU A 11 45.24 -21.38 -29.61
CA LEU A 11 44.15 -22.26 -29.15
C LEU A 11 43.23 -22.59 -30.33
N LYS A 12 42.84 -23.86 -30.45
CA LYS A 12 42.05 -24.33 -31.60
C LYS A 12 40.57 -24.42 -31.28
N ASP A 13 40.22 -24.76 -30.05
CA ASP A 13 38.84 -24.97 -29.63
C ASP A 13 38.21 -23.71 -29.00
N ILE A 14 36.90 -23.56 -29.19
CA ILE A 14 36.08 -22.51 -28.59
C ILE A 14 36.05 -22.67 -27.07
N GLU A 15 35.94 -23.91 -26.56
CA GLU A 15 35.93 -24.17 -25.11
C GLU A 15 37.26 -23.84 -24.46
N GLU A 16 38.38 -24.17 -25.11
CA GLU A 16 39.73 -23.81 -24.65
C GLU A 16 39.91 -22.29 -24.58
N LYS A 17 39.49 -21.56 -25.62
CA LYS A 17 39.53 -20.09 -25.67
C LYS A 17 38.67 -19.45 -24.57
N GLN A 18 37.49 -20.01 -24.33
CA GLN A 18 36.61 -19.55 -23.26
C GLN A 18 37.23 -19.81 -21.89
N SER A 19 37.71 -21.02 -21.63
CA SER A 19 38.36 -21.39 -20.37
C SER A 19 39.60 -20.54 -20.11
N PHE A 20 40.38 -20.25 -21.15
CA PHE A 20 41.55 -19.37 -21.08
C PHE A 20 41.14 -17.96 -20.63
N LEU A 21 40.23 -17.30 -21.35
CA LEU A 21 39.81 -15.94 -21.00
C LEU A 21 39.10 -15.85 -19.64
N ASP A 22 38.34 -16.87 -19.24
CA ASP A 22 37.60 -16.89 -17.98
C ASP A 22 38.54 -17.04 -16.78
N LYS A 23 39.50 -17.95 -16.86
CA LYS A 23 40.27 -18.39 -15.69
C LYS A 23 41.53 -17.59 -15.44
N ILE A 24 42.17 -16.98 -16.45
CA ILE A 24 43.50 -16.36 -16.27
C ILE A 24 43.57 -15.41 -15.07
N PRO A 25 42.68 -14.39 -14.94
CA PRO A 25 42.80 -13.45 -13.82
C PRO A 25 42.63 -14.15 -12.47
N LEU A 26 41.64 -15.05 -12.37
CA LEU A 26 41.35 -15.78 -11.14
C LEU A 26 42.45 -16.80 -10.80
N SER A 27 43.04 -17.47 -11.79
CA SER A 27 44.12 -18.43 -11.57
C SER A 27 45.43 -17.75 -11.19
N ALA A 28 45.70 -16.57 -11.75
CA ALA A 28 46.89 -15.79 -11.40
C ALA A 28 46.81 -15.34 -9.94
N ILE A 29 45.68 -14.77 -9.52
CA ILE A 29 45.53 -14.29 -8.15
C ILE A 29 45.46 -15.42 -7.12
N ASN A 30 44.77 -16.53 -7.41
CA ASN A 30 44.73 -17.71 -6.52
C ASN A 30 46.07 -18.45 -6.45
N GLY A 31 46.94 -18.27 -7.45
CA GLY A 31 48.27 -18.88 -7.51
C GLY A 31 49.36 -18.05 -6.86
N GLY A 32 49.04 -16.94 -6.18
CA GLY A 32 50.04 -16.02 -5.60
C GLY A 32 50.72 -15.10 -6.62
N LEU A 33 50.29 -15.11 -7.89
CA LEU A 33 50.91 -14.38 -8.99
C LEU A 33 50.20 -13.05 -9.25
N ALA A 34 50.17 -12.16 -8.25
CA ALA A 34 49.47 -10.87 -8.37
C ALA A 34 50.06 -9.98 -9.47
N ASP A 35 51.36 -10.03 -9.71
CA ASP A 35 51.98 -9.32 -10.83
C ASP A 35 51.46 -9.82 -12.19
N GLU A 36 51.26 -11.12 -12.36
CA GLU A 36 50.67 -11.67 -13.60
C GLU A 36 49.21 -11.25 -13.75
N TYR A 37 48.46 -11.20 -12.64
CA TYR A 37 47.11 -10.65 -12.61
C TYR A 37 47.09 -9.17 -13.03
N TYR A 38 47.96 -8.34 -12.47
CA TYR A 38 48.08 -6.93 -12.82
C TYR A 38 48.45 -6.75 -14.30
N GLN A 39 49.49 -7.44 -14.77
CA GLN A 39 49.94 -7.38 -16.16
C GLN A 39 48.86 -7.83 -17.15
N THR A 40 48.06 -8.82 -16.79
CA THR A 40 46.91 -9.27 -17.60
C THR A 40 45.84 -8.18 -17.72
N LEU A 41 45.52 -7.51 -16.61
CA LEU A 41 44.47 -6.48 -16.57
C LEU A 41 44.91 -5.11 -17.09
N ILE A 42 46.20 -4.89 -17.34
CA ILE A 42 46.68 -3.72 -18.08
C ILE A 42 47.01 -4.03 -19.54
N ASP A 43 46.80 -5.27 -20.00
CA ASP A 43 47.02 -5.66 -21.39
C ASP A 43 45.76 -5.33 -22.23
N PHE A 44 45.91 -4.42 -23.19
CA PHE A 44 44.79 -4.00 -24.05
C PHE A 44 44.23 -5.17 -24.88
N ASP A 45 45.04 -6.11 -25.33
CA ASP A 45 44.56 -7.25 -26.12
C ASP A 45 43.69 -8.16 -25.26
N PHE A 46 44.02 -8.36 -23.97
CA PHE A 46 43.15 -9.09 -23.05
C PHE A 46 41.81 -8.37 -22.85
N ILE A 47 41.84 -7.07 -22.55
CA ILE A 47 40.64 -6.22 -22.37
C ILE A 47 39.75 -6.31 -23.62
N TYR A 48 40.34 -6.13 -24.80
CA TYR A 48 39.66 -6.17 -26.08
C TYR A 48 39.04 -7.55 -26.35
N LEU A 49 39.82 -8.63 -26.21
CA LEU A 49 39.34 -9.99 -26.43
C LEU A 49 38.23 -10.38 -25.46
N LYS A 50 38.37 -10.07 -24.16
CA LYS A 50 37.36 -10.40 -23.14
C LYS A 50 36.04 -9.69 -23.39
N ILE A 51 36.03 -8.46 -23.93
CA ILE A 51 34.79 -7.76 -24.27
C ILE A 51 34.17 -8.29 -25.56
N GLN A 52 34.98 -8.50 -26.60
CA GLN A 52 34.51 -8.89 -27.94
C GLN A 52 34.04 -10.34 -28.04
N TYR A 53 34.50 -11.20 -27.14
CA TYR A 53 34.17 -12.62 -27.21
C TYR A 53 32.71 -12.87 -26.78
N PRO A 54 31.86 -13.54 -27.58
CA PRO A 54 30.40 -13.56 -27.41
C PRO A 54 29.86 -14.06 -26.06
N ARG A 55 30.62 -14.89 -25.35
CA ARG A 55 30.24 -15.42 -24.02
C ARG A 55 30.43 -14.39 -22.90
N PHE A 56 31.33 -13.44 -23.11
CA PHE A 56 31.73 -12.45 -22.12
C PHE A 56 31.16 -11.07 -22.50
N GLY A 57 31.79 -10.02 -21.99
CA GLY A 57 31.36 -8.64 -22.16
C GLY A 57 31.98 -7.77 -21.08
N VAL A 58 31.66 -6.48 -21.11
CA VAL A 58 32.24 -5.49 -20.18
C VAL A 58 32.02 -5.87 -18.70
N GLU A 59 30.87 -6.47 -18.36
CA GLU A 59 30.58 -6.87 -16.98
C GLU A 59 31.44 -8.04 -16.50
N ALA A 60 31.81 -8.98 -17.39
CA ALA A 60 32.72 -10.06 -17.01
C ALA A 60 34.11 -9.50 -16.70
N LEU A 61 34.59 -8.58 -17.53
CA LEU A 61 35.86 -7.91 -17.29
C LEU A 61 35.83 -7.04 -16.01
N ILE A 62 34.76 -6.28 -15.76
CA ILE A 62 34.62 -5.48 -14.52
C ILE A 62 34.71 -6.37 -13.27
N ARG A 63 34.18 -7.61 -13.33
CA ARG A 63 34.34 -8.59 -12.24
C ARG A 63 35.77 -9.05 -12.07
N ASP A 64 36.51 -9.27 -13.16
CA ASP A 64 37.93 -9.62 -13.09
C ASP A 64 38.73 -8.53 -12.35
N TYR A 65 38.44 -7.24 -12.59
CA TYR A 65 39.03 -6.13 -11.82
C TYR A 65 38.54 -6.07 -10.37
N ALA A 66 37.36 -6.63 -10.05
CA ALA A 66 36.79 -6.56 -8.71
C ALA A 66 37.42 -7.56 -7.74
N LEU A 67 38.22 -8.52 -8.23
CA LEU A 67 38.91 -9.52 -7.40
C LEU A 67 39.86 -8.87 -6.38
N ILE A 68 40.38 -7.66 -6.64
CA ILE A 68 41.20 -6.91 -5.67
C ILE A 68 40.44 -6.52 -4.39
N TYR A 69 39.11 -6.55 -4.40
CA TYR A 69 38.28 -6.23 -3.25
C TYR A 69 37.74 -7.47 -2.53
N ASP A 70 38.08 -8.67 -3.00
CA ASP A 70 37.64 -9.91 -2.38
C ASP A 70 38.57 -10.26 -1.21
N PRO A 71 38.09 -10.16 0.06
CA PRO A 71 38.91 -10.45 1.22
C PRO A 71 39.38 -11.91 1.25
N GLU A 72 38.57 -12.86 0.74
CA GLU A 72 38.92 -14.28 0.72
C GLU A 72 40.11 -14.57 -0.21
N ILE A 73 40.35 -13.71 -1.20
CA ILE A 73 41.48 -13.85 -2.12
C ILE A 73 42.65 -13.01 -1.60
N PHE A 74 42.40 -11.75 -1.27
CA PHE A 74 43.47 -10.78 -1.01
C PHE A 74 44.10 -10.89 0.39
N ASP A 75 43.38 -11.41 1.38
CA ASP A 75 43.94 -11.64 2.72
C ASP A 75 44.81 -12.89 2.79
N ASN A 76 44.63 -13.83 1.86
CA ASN A 76 45.39 -15.09 1.78
C ASN A 76 46.74 -14.97 1.04
N LEU A 77 47.01 -13.84 0.38
CA LEU A 77 48.29 -13.56 -0.29
C LEU A 77 49.37 -13.16 0.72
N GLU A 78 50.62 -13.61 0.50
CA GLU A 78 51.77 -13.12 1.25
C GLU A 78 52.03 -11.62 0.98
N GLN A 79 52.73 -10.93 1.88
CA GLN A 79 52.84 -9.46 1.82
C GLN A 79 53.59 -8.95 0.57
N ASP A 80 54.55 -9.73 0.08
CA ASP A 80 55.32 -9.50 -1.15
C ASP A 80 54.60 -9.97 -2.42
N GLU A 81 53.57 -10.81 -2.27
CA GLU A 81 52.66 -11.20 -3.36
C GLU A 81 51.49 -10.23 -3.53
N LYS A 82 51.35 -9.20 -2.69
CA LYS A 82 50.27 -8.20 -2.82
C LYS A 82 50.64 -7.09 -3.80
N LEU A 83 49.63 -6.63 -4.53
CA LEU A 83 49.76 -5.43 -5.36
C LEU A 83 50.08 -4.20 -4.51
N ASP A 84 50.93 -3.34 -5.03
CA ASP A 84 51.21 -2.06 -4.40
C ASP A 84 50.01 -1.09 -4.51
N SER A 85 50.06 -0.02 -3.70
CA SER A 85 48.96 0.94 -3.66
C SER A 85 48.74 1.68 -4.98
N GLU A 86 49.76 1.83 -5.82
CA GLU A 86 49.66 2.55 -7.10
C GLU A 86 49.07 1.65 -8.19
N GLN A 87 49.49 0.38 -8.25
CA GLN A 87 48.89 -0.67 -9.07
C GLN A 87 47.38 -0.79 -8.80
N ILE A 88 46.97 -0.82 -7.53
CA ILE A 88 45.56 -0.86 -7.13
C ILE A 88 44.79 0.38 -7.63
N LYS A 89 45.37 1.58 -7.54
CA LYS A 89 44.75 2.80 -8.05
C LYS A 89 44.57 2.75 -9.57
N ILE A 90 45.57 2.28 -10.31
CA ILE A 90 45.51 2.15 -11.77
C ILE A 90 44.38 1.18 -12.16
N LEU A 91 44.34 -0.01 -11.56
CA LEU A 91 43.27 -0.99 -11.81
C LEU A 91 41.89 -0.40 -11.51
N LYS A 92 41.76 0.36 -10.42
CA LYS A 92 40.51 1.03 -10.06
C LYS A 92 40.09 2.08 -11.09
N LEU A 93 41.01 2.91 -11.57
CA LEU A 93 40.71 3.92 -12.60
C LEU A 93 40.22 3.26 -13.89
N ILE A 94 40.86 2.16 -14.31
CA ILE A 94 40.44 1.42 -15.51
C ILE A 94 39.07 0.77 -15.28
N GLN A 95 38.85 0.12 -14.13
CA GLN A 95 37.57 -0.48 -13.77
C GLN A 95 36.43 0.55 -13.78
N ASP A 96 36.65 1.72 -13.19
CA ASP A 96 35.64 2.78 -13.13
C ASP A 96 35.38 3.39 -14.52
N ALA A 97 36.41 3.50 -15.37
CA ALA A 97 36.21 3.91 -16.77
C ALA A 97 35.37 2.89 -17.55
N LEU A 98 35.59 1.58 -17.32
CA LEU A 98 34.79 0.51 -17.91
C LEU A 98 33.34 0.55 -17.41
N ARG A 99 33.10 0.78 -16.11
CA ARG A 99 31.75 0.94 -15.53
C ARG A 99 31.00 2.13 -16.13
N LEU A 100 31.65 3.28 -16.26
CA LEU A 100 31.10 4.47 -16.90
C LEU A 100 30.74 4.23 -18.37
N SER A 101 31.52 3.38 -19.04
CA SER A 101 31.38 3.09 -20.47
C SER A 101 30.44 1.92 -20.77
N ALA A 102 30.08 1.12 -19.76
CA ALA A 102 29.39 -0.14 -19.93
C ALA A 102 28.07 -0.04 -20.72
N HIS A 103 27.29 1.02 -20.50
CA HIS A 103 26.04 1.24 -21.23
C HIS A 103 26.23 1.41 -22.75
N VAL A 104 27.34 2.01 -23.17
CA VAL A 104 27.72 2.13 -24.59
C VAL A 104 28.28 0.81 -25.09
N LEU A 105 29.20 0.20 -24.33
CA LEU A 105 29.90 -1.02 -24.74
C LEU A 105 28.99 -2.25 -24.82
N ASN A 106 27.91 -2.28 -24.04
CA ASN A 106 26.90 -3.33 -24.12
C ASN A 106 26.07 -3.23 -25.41
N GLN A 107 25.98 -2.05 -26.03
CA GLN A 107 25.26 -1.83 -27.29
C GLN A 107 26.20 -1.93 -28.50
N ASP A 108 27.38 -1.31 -28.41
CA ASP A 108 28.39 -1.29 -29.45
C ASP A 108 29.79 -1.42 -28.83
N GLN A 109 30.32 -2.64 -28.89
CA GLN A 109 31.64 -2.98 -28.36
C GLN A 109 32.78 -2.30 -29.14
N THR A 110 32.54 -1.80 -30.36
CA THR A 110 33.56 -1.12 -31.17
C THR A 110 33.96 0.24 -30.58
N GLN A 111 33.11 0.81 -29.70
CA GLN A 111 33.36 2.09 -29.02
C GLN A 111 34.41 2.00 -27.91
N LEU A 112 34.94 0.81 -27.59
CA LEU A 112 35.88 0.58 -26.49
C LEU A 112 37.03 1.59 -26.47
N VAL A 113 37.72 1.77 -27.61
CA VAL A 113 38.87 2.67 -27.70
C VAL A 113 38.47 4.12 -27.45
N GLY A 114 37.39 4.59 -28.07
CA GLY A 114 36.92 5.96 -27.90
C GLY A 114 36.47 6.25 -26.47
N GLN A 115 35.82 5.28 -25.82
CA GLN A 115 35.38 5.38 -24.43
C GLN A 115 36.56 5.39 -23.44
N LEU A 116 37.55 4.50 -23.62
CA LEU A 116 38.74 4.50 -22.77
C LEU A 116 39.55 5.79 -22.95
N TRP A 117 39.82 6.22 -24.18
CA TRP A 117 40.53 7.46 -24.46
C TRP A 117 39.82 8.67 -23.85
N GLY A 118 38.54 8.85 -24.13
CA GLY A 118 37.80 10.02 -23.67
C GLY A 118 37.74 10.16 -22.14
N ARG A 119 37.97 9.08 -21.39
CA ARG A 119 37.88 9.04 -19.92
C ARG A 119 39.24 8.94 -19.21
N LEU A 120 40.22 8.29 -19.83
CA LEU A 120 41.52 7.99 -19.21
C LEU A 120 42.67 8.88 -19.70
N GLN A 121 42.50 9.62 -20.81
CA GLN A 121 43.60 10.39 -21.41
C GLN A 121 44.23 11.43 -20.46
N SER A 122 43.47 11.98 -19.50
CA SER A 122 43.97 12.97 -18.54
C SER A 122 44.87 12.40 -17.43
N PHE A 123 45.03 11.09 -17.35
CA PHE A 123 45.77 10.41 -16.27
C PHE A 123 47.21 10.12 -16.70
N PRO A 124 48.25 10.66 -16.02
CA PRO A 124 49.64 10.61 -16.48
C PRO A 124 50.35 9.27 -16.25
N GLN A 125 49.70 8.29 -15.60
CA GLN A 125 50.30 7.00 -15.27
C GLN A 125 50.80 6.29 -16.55
N PRO A 126 52.06 5.81 -16.60
CA PRO A 126 52.64 5.19 -17.78
C PRO A 126 51.83 4.00 -18.31
N GLU A 127 51.27 3.18 -17.43
CA GLU A 127 50.50 1.98 -17.76
C GLU A 127 49.17 2.35 -18.44
N ILE A 128 48.51 3.42 -17.97
CA ILE A 128 47.30 3.95 -18.62
C ILE A 128 47.66 4.48 -20.01
N GLN A 129 48.73 5.27 -20.13
CA GLN A 129 49.17 5.80 -21.42
C GLN A 129 49.57 4.68 -22.40
N GLN A 130 50.17 3.60 -21.89
CA GLN A 130 50.50 2.41 -22.68
C GLN A 130 49.25 1.71 -23.21
N ILE A 131 48.23 1.47 -22.37
CA ILE A 131 46.94 0.91 -22.81
C ILE A 131 46.32 1.76 -23.92
N LEU A 132 46.36 3.08 -23.76
CA LEU A 132 45.79 4.02 -24.75
C LEU A 132 46.58 4.01 -26.06
N ALA A 133 47.92 3.86 -26.01
CA ALA A 133 48.76 3.71 -27.19
C ALA A 133 48.51 2.37 -27.91
N ASP A 134 48.49 1.26 -27.18
CA ASP A 134 48.23 -0.08 -27.71
C ASP A 134 46.84 -0.15 -28.36
N ALA A 135 45.85 0.53 -27.78
CA ALA A 135 44.50 0.63 -28.33
C ALA A 135 44.43 1.28 -29.72
N VAL A 136 45.37 2.20 -30.02
CA VAL A 136 45.49 2.87 -31.33
C VAL A 136 46.26 2.00 -32.32
N GLU A 137 47.30 1.31 -31.85
CA GLU A 137 48.10 0.42 -32.69
C GLU A 137 47.38 -0.89 -33.05
N ASN A 138 46.39 -1.29 -32.26
CA ASN A 138 45.56 -2.46 -32.53
C ASN A 138 44.83 -2.28 -33.89
N LYS A 139 45.35 -2.99 -34.90
CA LYS A 139 44.88 -2.97 -36.29
C LYS A 139 43.52 -3.65 -36.42
N SER A 140 42.47 -2.96 -35.99
CA SER A 140 41.10 -3.34 -36.34
C SER A 140 40.76 -2.82 -37.73
N GLU A 141 40.05 -3.63 -38.52
CA GLU A 141 39.61 -3.26 -39.88
C GLU A 141 38.55 -2.13 -39.86
N ILE A 142 38.00 -1.80 -38.70
CA ILE A 142 36.93 -0.83 -38.52
C ILE A 142 37.51 0.56 -38.21
N PRO A 143 37.22 1.60 -39.01
CA PRO A 143 37.58 2.99 -38.68
C PRO A 143 36.93 3.47 -37.39
N ARG A 144 37.69 4.15 -36.50
CA ARG A 144 37.22 4.58 -35.18
C ARG A 144 37.41 6.08 -34.97
N PHE A 145 36.48 6.71 -34.24
CA PHE A 145 36.67 8.08 -33.74
C PHE A 145 37.49 8.06 -32.45
N ARG A 146 38.56 8.86 -32.41
CA ARG A 146 39.37 9.06 -31.20
C ARG A 146 39.17 10.48 -30.66
N PRO A 147 38.81 10.66 -29.38
CA PRO A 147 38.88 11.96 -28.75
C PRO A 147 40.33 12.47 -28.75
N ILE A 148 40.53 13.74 -29.09
CA ILE A 148 41.87 14.39 -29.04
C ILE A 148 42.14 14.95 -27.63
N THR A 149 41.07 15.17 -26.86
CA THR A 149 41.09 15.67 -25.48
C THR A 149 40.17 14.80 -24.62
N ALA A 150 40.43 14.72 -23.32
CA ALA A 150 39.53 14.11 -22.35
C ALA A 150 38.18 14.86 -22.37
N SER A 151 37.18 14.29 -23.02
CA SER A 151 35.89 14.92 -23.30
C SER A 151 34.71 14.21 -22.65
N LEU A 152 34.96 13.07 -21.98
CA LEU A 152 33.95 12.27 -21.32
C LEU A 152 34.18 12.27 -19.80
N THR A 153 33.14 11.99 -19.01
CA THR A 153 33.24 11.88 -17.55
C THR A 153 34.39 10.98 -17.13
N THR A 154 35.33 11.52 -16.36
CA THR A 154 36.51 10.81 -15.87
C THR A 154 36.15 9.87 -14.71
N PRO A 155 36.83 8.73 -14.55
CA PRO A 155 36.74 7.89 -13.36
C PRO A 155 37.21 8.63 -12.10
N GLY A 156 36.79 8.16 -10.92
CA GLY A 156 37.11 8.77 -9.63
C GLY A 156 36.16 9.88 -9.16
N GLY A 157 35.14 10.21 -9.96
CA GLY A 157 34.04 11.09 -9.55
C GLY A 157 32.88 10.35 -8.87
N ASN A 158 31.81 11.08 -8.55
CA ASN A 158 30.62 10.52 -7.89
C ASN A 158 29.69 9.72 -8.84
N LEU A 159 29.84 9.88 -10.16
CA LEU A 159 29.08 9.08 -11.13
C LEU A 159 29.75 7.72 -11.28
N LEU A 160 29.03 6.66 -10.89
CA LEU A 160 29.54 5.29 -10.97
C LEU A 160 29.13 4.61 -12.28
N ARG A 161 27.90 4.84 -12.75
CA ARG A 161 27.33 4.14 -13.91
C ARG A 161 26.12 4.89 -14.48
N THR A 162 25.86 4.69 -15.76
CA THR A 162 24.62 5.09 -16.44
C THR A 162 23.78 3.85 -16.76
N LEU A 163 22.50 3.86 -16.39
CA LEU A 163 21.54 2.80 -16.72
C LEU A 163 20.71 3.25 -17.92
N THR A 164 20.79 2.51 -19.04
CA THR A 164 20.08 2.84 -20.29
C THR A 164 19.10 1.74 -20.66
N GLY A 165 17.89 2.10 -21.07
CA GLY A 165 16.91 1.13 -21.58
C GLY A 165 15.49 1.67 -21.69
N HIS A 166 15.14 2.72 -20.96
CA HIS A 166 13.86 3.42 -21.17
C HIS A 166 13.86 4.23 -22.48
N ASN A 167 12.70 4.30 -23.11
CA ASN A 167 12.48 5.00 -24.40
C ASN A 167 11.87 6.40 -24.24
N SER A 168 11.73 6.87 -23.00
CA SER A 168 11.19 8.19 -22.64
C SER A 168 11.79 8.65 -21.30
N GLY A 169 11.38 9.83 -20.83
CA GLY A 169 11.84 10.39 -19.57
C GLY A 169 11.53 9.47 -18.36
N VAL A 170 12.53 9.28 -17.50
CA VAL A 170 12.38 8.56 -16.24
C VAL A 170 11.87 9.53 -15.18
N ASN A 171 10.67 9.28 -14.66
CA ASN A 171 10.00 10.18 -13.72
C ASN A 171 10.16 9.75 -12.26
N ALA A 172 10.40 8.45 -12.02
CA ALA A 172 10.47 7.90 -10.67
C ALA A 172 11.56 6.84 -10.54
N VAL A 173 12.14 6.74 -9.35
CA VAL A 173 13.11 5.71 -9.00
C VAL A 173 12.97 5.34 -7.52
N ALA A 174 13.13 4.05 -7.22
CA ALA A 174 13.23 3.54 -5.85
C ALA A 174 14.35 2.51 -5.78
N ILE A 175 15.12 2.56 -4.69
CA ILE A 175 16.15 1.56 -4.37
C ILE A 175 15.56 0.57 -3.37
N ALA A 176 15.77 -0.72 -3.60
CA ALA A 176 15.32 -1.77 -2.70
C ALA A 176 16.13 -1.74 -1.39
N PRO A 177 15.58 -2.25 -0.28
CA PRO A 177 16.27 -2.27 1.02
C PRO A 177 17.61 -3.03 1.02
N ASP A 178 17.82 -3.94 0.06
CA ASP A 178 19.10 -4.66 -0.12
C ASP A 178 20.23 -3.77 -0.67
N GLY A 179 19.91 -2.59 -1.19
CA GLY A 179 20.84 -1.67 -1.85
C GLY A 179 21.40 -2.18 -3.19
N LYS A 180 20.93 -3.33 -3.67
CA LYS A 180 21.42 -4.00 -4.89
C LYS A 180 20.45 -3.87 -6.05
N THR A 181 19.16 -3.72 -5.76
CA THR A 181 18.12 -3.62 -6.79
C THR A 181 17.53 -2.21 -6.82
N ALA A 182 17.21 -1.71 -8.00
CA ALA A 182 16.40 -0.49 -8.15
C ALA A 182 15.24 -0.73 -9.14
N VAL A 183 14.17 0.05 -8.99
CA VAL A 183 13.07 0.08 -9.95
C VAL A 183 12.88 1.52 -10.42
N SER A 184 12.77 1.72 -11.73
CA SER A 184 12.46 3.01 -12.34
C SER A 184 11.11 2.99 -13.05
N GLY A 185 10.39 4.12 -13.01
CA GLY A 185 9.16 4.34 -13.77
C GLY A 185 9.34 5.45 -14.81
N SER A 186 8.78 5.26 -16.00
CA SER A 186 9.05 6.10 -17.17
C SER A 186 7.79 6.55 -17.92
N GLY A 187 7.93 7.62 -18.70
CA GLY A 187 6.96 8.08 -19.69
C GLY A 187 6.77 7.11 -20.87
N ASP A 188 7.59 6.06 -20.98
CA ASP A 188 7.37 4.96 -21.94
C ASP A 188 6.33 3.93 -21.46
N LYS A 189 5.67 4.23 -20.32
CA LYS A 189 4.58 3.45 -19.70
C LYS A 189 5.04 2.14 -19.06
N THR A 190 6.34 1.91 -18.96
CA THR A 190 6.92 0.73 -18.32
C THR A 190 7.61 1.10 -17.02
N LEU A 191 7.80 0.08 -16.18
CA LEU A 191 8.84 0.11 -15.17
C LEU A 191 9.96 -0.86 -15.55
N LYS A 192 11.18 -0.57 -15.10
CA LYS A 192 12.32 -1.46 -15.25
C LYS A 192 12.97 -1.73 -13.92
N GLN A 193 13.32 -2.99 -13.69
CA GLN A 193 14.09 -3.43 -12.54
C GLN A 193 15.55 -3.54 -12.95
N TRP A 194 16.45 -3.04 -12.10
CA TRP A 194 17.87 -2.93 -12.38
C TRP A 194 18.68 -3.60 -11.29
N ASP A 195 19.72 -4.31 -11.70
CA ASP A 195 20.83 -4.69 -10.85
C ASP A 195 21.80 -3.51 -10.78
N LEU A 196 21.98 -2.92 -9.59
CA LEU A 196 22.86 -1.77 -9.40
C LEU A 196 24.35 -2.11 -9.44
N GLN A 197 24.71 -3.38 -9.20
CA GLN A 197 26.08 -3.86 -9.26
C GLN A 197 26.53 -4.03 -10.72
N THR A 198 25.71 -4.70 -11.53
CA THR A 198 26.02 -4.98 -12.95
C THR A 198 25.47 -3.92 -13.91
N GLY A 199 24.52 -3.10 -13.47
CA GLY A 199 23.81 -2.15 -14.31
C GLY A 199 22.88 -2.77 -15.34
N LYS A 200 22.66 -4.08 -15.28
CA LYS A 200 21.79 -4.78 -16.22
C LYS A 200 20.33 -4.61 -15.83
N GLU A 201 19.49 -4.56 -16.84
CA GLU A 201 18.06 -4.73 -16.67
C GLU A 201 17.76 -6.18 -16.27
N ILE A 202 17.05 -6.36 -15.16
CA ILE A 202 16.59 -7.65 -14.66
C ILE A 202 15.25 -8.01 -15.31
N SER A 203 14.33 -7.06 -15.34
CA SER A 203 12.98 -7.24 -15.90
C SER A 203 12.36 -5.92 -16.35
N THR A 204 11.48 -5.98 -17.35
CA THR A 204 10.56 -4.88 -17.69
C THR A 204 9.16 -5.24 -17.18
N LEU A 205 8.59 -4.39 -16.33
CA LEU A 205 7.23 -4.52 -15.82
C LEU A 205 6.30 -3.71 -16.73
N THR A 206 5.43 -4.43 -17.45
CA THR A 206 4.47 -3.85 -18.41
C THR A 206 3.05 -4.01 -17.88
N GLY A 207 2.21 -3.01 -18.09
CA GLY A 207 0.79 -3.06 -17.69
C GLY A 207 0.12 -1.71 -17.53
N HIS A 208 0.87 -0.65 -17.22
CA HIS A 208 0.32 0.71 -17.23
C HIS A 208 0.03 1.21 -18.65
N ASN A 209 -1.02 2.01 -18.80
CA ASN A 209 -1.46 2.52 -20.10
C ASN A 209 -1.02 3.96 -20.39
N ASP A 210 -0.38 4.60 -19.40
CA ASP A 210 0.13 5.97 -19.47
C ASP A 210 1.43 6.12 -18.64
N TRP A 211 2.01 7.32 -18.61
CA TRP A 211 3.27 7.61 -17.94
C TRP A 211 3.27 7.14 -16.49
N VAL A 212 4.37 6.50 -16.07
CA VAL A 212 4.56 6.11 -14.67
C VAL A 212 5.25 7.29 -13.96
N TYR A 213 4.60 7.86 -12.95
CA TYR A 213 5.07 9.03 -12.22
C TYR A 213 5.67 8.71 -10.87
N ALA A 214 5.31 7.55 -10.30
CA ALA A 214 5.74 7.18 -8.96
C ALA A 214 6.05 5.69 -8.87
N VAL A 215 7.05 5.36 -8.05
CA VAL A 215 7.34 3.98 -7.65
C VAL A 215 7.85 3.97 -6.22
N ALA A 216 7.41 2.99 -5.43
CA ALA A 216 7.92 2.70 -4.10
C ALA A 216 8.14 1.19 -3.97
N ILE A 217 9.22 0.79 -3.28
CA ILE A 217 9.52 -0.61 -2.97
C ILE A 217 9.18 -0.85 -1.50
N ALA A 218 8.50 -1.95 -1.22
CA ALA A 218 8.13 -2.33 0.12
C ALA A 218 9.37 -2.74 0.94
N PRO A 219 9.32 -2.66 2.29
CA PRO A 219 10.43 -3.04 3.16
C PRO A 219 10.90 -4.50 3.00
N ASP A 220 10.08 -5.39 2.43
CA ASP A 220 10.47 -6.77 2.11
C ASP A 220 11.40 -6.88 0.89
N GLY A 221 11.54 -5.82 0.09
CA GLY A 221 12.32 -5.79 -1.15
C GLY A 221 11.72 -6.62 -2.29
N LYS A 222 10.55 -7.22 -2.10
CA LYS A 222 9.90 -8.15 -3.05
C LYS A 222 8.71 -7.53 -3.75
N THR A 223 8.07 -6.57 -3.11
CA THR A 223 6.88 -5.91 -3.64
C THR A 223 7.20 -4.48 -4.05
N ALA A 224 6.75 -4.04 -5.21
CA ALA A 224 6.73 -2.63 -5.59
C ALA A 224 5.31 -2.14 -5.86
N VAL A 225 5.07 -0.86 -5.63
CA VAL A 225 3.84 -0.17 -6.01
C VAL A 225 4.19 0.99 -6.91
N SER A 226 3.50 1.11 -8.05
CA SER A 226 3.66 2.21 -9.00
C SER A 226 2.39 3.02 -9.14
N GLY A 227 2.53 4.32 -9.42
CA GLY A 227 1.43 5.24 -9.74
C GLY A 227 1.60 5.83 -11.14
N SER A 228 0.50 5.94 -11.90
CA SER A 228 0.52 6.32 -13.31
C SER A 228 -0.51 7.39 -13.69
N GLY A 229 -0.28 8.01 -14.84
CA GLY A 229 -1.23 8.85 -15.57
C GLY A 229 -2.54 8.15 -15.92
N ASP A 230 -2.54 6.81 -15.96
CA ASP A 230 -3.74 6.00 -16.22
C ASP A 230 -4.72 5.94 -15.04
N LYS A 231 -4.45 6.71 -13.98
CA LYS A 231 -5.27 6.90 -12.77
C LYS A 231 -5.29 5.69 -11.84
N THR A 232 -4.44 4.70 -12.10
CA THR A 232 -4.33 3.49 -11.29
C THR A 232 -3.00 3.45 -10.55
N LEU A 233 -2.97 2.65 -9.49
CA LEU A 233 -1.73 2.09 -8.99
C LEU A 233 -1.66 0.61 -9.35
N LYS A 234 -0.44 0.09 -9.51
CA LYS A 234 -0.21 -1.34 -9.69
C LYS A 234 0.79 -1.85 -8.68
N GLN A 235 0.50 -3.04 -8.16
CA GLN A 235 1.38 -3.78 -7.27
C GLN A 235 2.12 -4.84 -8.09
N TRP A 236 3.42 -4.95 -7.88
CA TRP A 236 4.31 -5.82 -8.66
C TRP A 236 5.07 -6.76 -7.75
N ASP A 237 5.21 -8.00 -8.19
CA ASP A 237 6.15 -8.96 -7.64
C ASP A 237 7.51 -8.78 -8.36
N LEU A 238 8.52 -8.31 -7.63
CA LEU A 238 9.87 -8.06 -8.17
C LEU A 238 10.70 -9.33 -8.38
N GLN A 239 10.26 -10.48 -7.87
CA GLN A 239 10.92 -11.76 -8.14
C GLN A 239 10.45 -12.36 -9.46
N THR A 240 9.14 -12.26 -9.74
CA THR A 240 8.53 -12.83 -10.95
C THR A 240 8.35 -11.84 -12.09
N GLY A 241 8.45 -10.54 -11.80
CA GLY A 241 8.20 -9.46 -12.75
C GLY A 241 6.74 -9.31 -13.15
N LYS A 242 5.80 -9.88 -12.37
CA LYS A 242 4.37 -9.91 -12.69
C LYS A 242 3.58 -8.92 -11.85
N GLU A 243 2.49 -8.44 -12.44
CA GLU A 243 1.49 -7.67 -11.71
C GLU A 243 0.75 -8.58 -10.71
N ILE A 244 0.67 -8.15 -9.46
CA ILE A 244 -0.08 -8.80 -8.38
C ILE A 244 -1.53 -8.29 -8.38
N SER A 245 -1.70 -6.96 -8.43
CA SER A 245 -3.01 -6.31 -8.38
C SER A 245 -2.99 -4.91 -9.00
N THR A 246 -4.15 -4.46 -9.48
CA THR A 246 -4.40 -3.06 -9.85
C THR A 246 -5.29 -2.41 -8.78
N LEU A 247 -4.84 -1.30 -8.22
CA LEU A 247 -5.58 -0.47 -7.28
C LEU A 247 -6.27 0.67 -8.04
N THR A 248 -7.60 0.62 -8.10
CA THR A 248 -8.43 1.61 -8.80
C THR A 248 -9.20 2.46 -7.77
N GLY A 249 -9.35 3.75 -8.06
CA GLY A 249 -10.14 4.65 -7.22
C GLY A 249 -9.84 6.14 -7.38
N HIS A 250 -8.64 6.50 -7.85
CA HIS A 250 -8.32 7.90 -8.20
C HIS A 250 -9.03 8.33 -9.48
N ASN A 251 -9.35 9.63 -9.57
CA ASN A 251 -10.07 10.20 -10.71
C ASN A 251 -9.15 10.91 -11.72
N SER A 252 -7.89 11.11 -11.35
CA SER A 252 -6.82 11.68 -12.19
C SER A 252 -5.49 10.95 -11.93
N SER A 253 -4.41 11.43 -12.56
CA SER A 253 -3.08 10.82 -12.50
C SER A 253 -2.55 10.68 -11.08
N VAL A 254 -1.95 9.53 -10.77
CA VAL A 254 -1.29 9.29 -9.49
C VAL A 254 0.16 9.77 -9.58
N LEU A 255 0.51 10.78 -8.78
CA LEU A 255 1.77 11.52 -8.89
C LEU A 255 2.83 11.06 -7.89
N ALA A 256 2.43 10.55 -6.73
CA ALA A 256 3.35 9.99 -5.75
C ALA A 256 2.72 8.80 -5.01
N VAL A 257 3.57 7.90 -4.52
CA VAL A 257 3.18 6.79 -3.66
C VAL A 257 4.25 6.56 -2.60
N ALA A 258 3.83 6.26 -1.38
CA ALA A 258 4.69 5.85 -0.28
C ALA A 258 4.12 4.57 0.34
N ILE A 259 5.01 3.64 0.70
CA ILE A 259 4.65 2.40 1.41
C ILE A 259 5.04 2.58 2.88
N ALA A 260 4.14 2.20 3.78
CA ALA A 260 4.38 2.27 5.21
C ALA A 260 5.44 1.23 5.63
N PRO A 261 6.15 1.44 6.75
CA PRO A 261 7.15 0.49 7.26
C PRO A 261 6.62 -0.92 7.56
N ASP A 262 5.31 -1.10 7.70
CA ASP A 262 4.67 -2.41 7.86
C ASP A 262 4.63 -3.24 6.57
N GLY A 263 4.90 -2.62 5.41
CA GLY A 263 4.82 -3.22 4.07
C GLY A 263 3.40 -3.59 3.61
N LYS A 264 2.38 -3.26 4.39
CA LYS A 264 0.97 -3.64 4.15
C LYS A 264 0.12 -2.46 3.76
N THR A 265 0.52 -1.25 4.13
CA THR A 265 -0.24 -0.03 3.84
C THR A 265 0.52 0.82 2.84
N ALA A 266 -0.17 1.38 1.86
CA ALA A 266 0.38 2.42 0.98
C ALA A 266 -0.49 3.68 1.03
N VAL A 267 0.12 4.83 0.78
CA VAL A 267 -0.58 6.10 0.56
C VAL A 267 -0.18 6.64 -0.80
N SER A 268 -1.17 6.96 -1.62
CA SER A 268 -1.00 7.59 -2.92
C SER A 268 -1.47 9.04 -2.90
N ALA A 269 -0.82 9.88 -3.69
CA ALA A 269 -1.17 11.28 -3.92
C ALA A 269 -1.48 11.50 -5.40
N SER A 270 -2.53 12.29 -5.68
CA SER A 270 -3.09 12.40 -7.02
C SER A 270 -3.33 13.84 -7.46
N ASP A 271 -3.38 13.99 -8.78
CA ASP A 271 -3.83 15.19 -9.48
C ASP A 271 -5.31 15.52 -9.22
N ASP A 272 -6.10 14.57 -8.68
CA ASP A 272 -7.51 14.77 -8.28
C ASP A 272 -7.69 15.51 -6.93
N ASN A 273 -6.62 16.09 -6.40
CA ASN A 273 -6.54 16.82 -5.13
C ASN A 273 -6.70 15.95 -3.87
N THR A 274 -6.73 14.63 -4.00
CA THR A 274 -6.87 13.70 -2.86
C THR A 274 -5.62 12.87 -2.62
N LEU A 275 -5.52 12.33 -1.41
CA LEU A 275 -4.70 11.15 -1.14
C LEU A 275 -5.60 9.95 -0.85
N LYS A 276 -5.10 8.74 -1.14
CA LYS A 276 -5.80 7.50 -0.79
C LYS A 276 -4.87 6.56 -0.03
N GLN A 277 -5.42 5.92 0.99
CA GLN A 277 -4.76 4.89 1.77
C GLN A 277 -5.23 3.52 1.27
N TRP A 278 -4.30 2.60 1.06
CA TRP A 278 -4.53 1.30 0.46
C TRP A 278 -4.05 0.17 1.35
N ASP A 279 -4.80 -0.92 1.38
CA ASP A 279 -4.37 -2.20 1.92
C ASP A 279 -3.77 -3.04 0.79
N LEU A 280 -2.45 -3.25 0.83
CA LEU A 280 -1.70 -3.96 -0.19
C LEU A 280 -1.90 -5.48 -0.16
N GLN A 281 -2.53 -6.04 0.88
CA GLN A 281 -2.84 -7.46 0.93
C GLN A 281 -4.16 -7.77 0.23
N THR A 282 -5.14 -6.88 0.39
CA THR A 282 -6.49 -7.04 -0.16
C THR A 282 -6.69 -6.28 -1.47
N GLY A 283 -5.79 -5.34 -1.79
CA GLY A 283 -5.91 -4.45 -2.94
C GLY A 283 -7.03 -3.42 -2.82
N LYS A 284 -7.55 -3.20 -1.61
CA LYS A 284 -8.70 -2.31 -1.37
C LYS A 284 -8.27 -0.95 -0.84
N GLU A 285 -9.04 0.06 -1.20
CA GLU A 285 -8.97 1.37 -0.57
C GLU A 285 -9.46 1.28 0.88
N ILE A 286 -8.64 1.76 1.82
CA ILE A 286 -8.98 1.90 3.23
C ILE A 286 -9.69 3.25 3.46
N SER A 287 -9.15 4.33 2.89
CA SER A 287 -9.69 5.67 3.07
C SER A 287 -9.28 6.64 1.97
N THR A 288 -10.11 7.68 1.76
CA THR A 288 -9.75 8.88 0.99
C THR A 288 -9.49 10.03 1.95
N LEU A 289 -8.33 10.65 1.85
CA LEU A 289 -7.93 11.83 2.60
C LEU A 289 -8.17 13.08 1.75
N THR A 290 -9.19 13.86 2.11
CA THR A 290 -9.59 15.09 1.42
C THR A 290 -9.16 16.32 2.23
N GLY A 291 -8.83 17.41 1.53
CA GLY A 291 -8.52 18.69 2.19
C GLY A 291 -7.51 19.57 1.46
N HIS A 292 -6.81 19.06 0.45
CA HIS A 292 -6.03 19.89 -0.48
C HIS A 292 -6.95 20.52 -1.53
N ASN A 293 -6.62 21.75 -1.95
CA ASN A 293 -7.40 22.52 -2.93
C ASN A 293 -6.81 22.46 -4.35
N SER A 294 -5.74 21.70 -4.54
CA SER A 294 -5.05 21.51 -5.81
C SER A 294 -4.24 20.20 -5.76
N ARG A 295 -3.71 19.81 -6.92
CA ARG A 295 -2.87 18.63 -7.19
C ARG A 295 -1.93 18.31 -6.04
N VAL A 296 -1.96 17.07 -5.54
CA VAL A 296 -1.04 16.59 -4.52
C VAL A 296 0.16 15.96 -5.22
N LEU A 297 1.35 16.55 -5.02
CA LEU A 297 2.55 16.20 -5.78
C LEU A 297 3.42 15.17 -5.08
N ALA A 298 3.40 15.14 -3.74
CA ALA A 298 4.26 14.27 -2.96
C ALA A 298 3.55 13.80 -1.69
N VAL A 299 3.94 12.62 -1.23
CA VAL A 299 3.54 12.07 0.07
C VAL A 299 4.72 11.34 0.69
N ALA A 300 4.89 11.49 1.99
CA ALA A 300 5.83 10.73 2.80
C ALA A 300 5.10 10.15 4.01
N ILE A 301 5.48 8.94 4.42
CA ILE A 301 4.96 8.28 5.63
C ILE A 301 6.07 8.30 6.67
N ALA A 302 5.73 8.67 7.90
CA ALA A 302 6.67 8.69 9.01
C ALA A 302 7.07 7.24 9.41
N PRO A 303 8.25 7.04 10.04
CA PRO A 303 8.70 5.71 10.47
C PRO A 303 7.76 4.98 11.44
N ASP A 304 6.85 5.71 12.11
CA ASP A 304 5.82 5.11 12.95
C ASP A 304 4.71 4.40 12.15
N GLY A 305 4.60 4.66 10.85
CA GLY A 305 3.54 4.16 9.97
C GLY A 305 2.16 4.76 10.23
N LYS A 306 2.07 5.74 11.14
CA LYS A 306 0.83 6.34 11.64
C LYS A 306 0.60 7.74 11.09
N THR A 307 1.67 8.44 10.75
CA THR A 307 1.59 9.81 10.24
C THR A 307 2.00 9.86 8.77
N ALA A 308 1.24 10.57 7.93
CA ALA A 308 1.67 10.95 6.59
C ALA A 308 1.76 12.47 6.46
N VAL A 309 2.67 12.95 5.61
CA VAL A 309 2.77 14.36 5.21
C VAL A 309 2.64 14.44 3.69
N SER A 310 1.80 15.34 3.21
CA SER A 310 1.60 15.60 1.79
C SER A 310 1.98 17.01 1.40
N ALA A 311 2.44 17.18 0.15
CA ALA A 311 2.75 18.47 -0.45
C ALA A 311 1.89 18.71 -1.70
N SER A 312 1.34 19.91 -1.84
CA SER A 312 0.40 20.24 -2.92
C SER A 312 0.72 21.58 -3.60
N ASN A 313 0.26 21.71 -4.84
CA ASN A 313 0.23 22.98 -5.59
C ASN A 313 -0.64 24.06 -4.94
N ASP A 314 -1.46 23.73 -3.92
CA ASP A 314 -2.17 24.72 -3.11
C ASP A 314 -1.26 25.50 -2.14
N LYS A 315 0.07 25.27 -2.25
CA LYS A 315 1.13 25.91 -1.46
C LYS A 315 1.14 25.50 0.01
N THR A 316 0.54 24.34 0.34
CA THR A 316 0.51 23.83 1.72
C THR A 316 1.15 22.46 1.86
N LEU A 317 1.68 22.21 3.06
CA LEU A 317 1.93 20.87 3.57
C LEU A 317 0.78 20.49 4.51
N LYS A 318 0.31 19.25 4.45
CA LYS A 318 -0.70 18.73 5.39
C LYS A 318 -0.20 17.46 6.05
N GLN A 319 -0.42 17.36 7.35
CA GLN A 319 -0.17 16.17 8.14
C GLN A 319 -1.49 15.39 8.29
N TRP A 320 -1.40 14.08 8.17
CA TRP A 320 -2.54 13.16 8.21
C TRP A 320 -2.28 12.06 9.23
N ASP A 321 -3.32 11.72 9.98
CA ASP A 321 -3.34 10.57 10.86
C ASP A 321 -3.92 9.36 10.09
N LEU A 322 -3.07 8.37 9.82
CA LEU A 322 -3.40 7.14 9.10
C LEU A 322 -4.07 6.08 9.99
N GLN A 323 -4.02 6.25 11.31
CA GLN A 323 -4.69 5.35 12.25
C GLN A 323 -6.18 5.66 12.35
N THR A 324 -6.56 6.94 12.40
CA THR A 324 -7.96 7.33 12.64
C THR A 324 -8.92 6.67 11.66
N ALA A 325 -8.53 6.49 10.39
CA ALA A 325 -9.38 5.81 9.41
C ALA A 325 -9.55 4.30 9.68
N LYS A 326 -8.44 3.60 9.97
CA LYS A 326 -8.44 2.16 10.24
C LYS A 326 -9.00 1.82 11.61
N GLU A 327 -8.68 2.61 12.64
CA GLU A 327 -9.27 2.50 13.98
C GLU A 327 -10.74 2.88 13.94
N ILE A 328 -11.21 3.88 13.19
CA ILE A 328 -12.66 4.11 13.06
C ILE A 328 -13.32 2.95 12.31
N GLU A 329 -12.72 2.38 11.27
CA GLU A 329 -13.30 1.23 10.57
C GLU A 329 -13.24 -0.05 11.40
N GLU A 330 -12.19 -0.25 12.18
CA GLU A 330 -12.02 -1.38 13.10
C GLU A 330 -12.83 -1.20 14.37
N ILE A 331 -13.00 0.02 14.88
CA ILE A 331 -13.96 0.38 15.92
C ILE A 331 -15.36 0.27 15.34
N LYS A 332 -15.64 0.61 14.08
CA LYS A 332 -16.94 0.35 13.44
C LYS A 332 -17.15 -1.14 13.21
N LYS A 333 -16.15 -1.90 12.79
CA LYS A 333 -16.22 -3.37 12.63
C LYS A 333 -16.28 -4.06 13.97
N ASN A 334 -15.60 -3.56 15.00
CA ASN A 334 -15.63 -4.07 16.36
C ASN A 334 -16.86 -3.59 17.09
N LEU A 335 -17.44 -2.42 16.80
CA LEU A 335 -18.76 -1.97 17.22
C LEU A 335 -19.83 -2.71 16.44
N PHE A 336 -19.59 -3.12 15.20
CA PHE A 336 -20.51 -3.93 14.41
C PHE A 336 -20.36 -5.41 14.77
N LYS A 337 -19.20 -5.85 15.23
CA LYS A 337 -18.91 -7.18 15.76
C LYS A 337 -19.27 -7.25 17.23
N TYR A 338 -19.21 -6.16 18.01
CA TYR A 338 -19.78 -6.00 19.35
C TYR A 338 -21.26 -5.76 19.25
N ALA A 339 -21.77 -5.06 18.24
CA ALA A 339 -23.19 -4.97 17.96
C ALA A 339 -23.65 -6.34 17.52
N ILE A 340 -23.00 -7.04 16.58
CA ILE A 340 -23.29 -8.44 16.23
C ILE A 340 -23.02 -9.38 17.38
N TYR A 341 -22.08 -9.14 18.30
CA TYR A 341 -21.82 -10.00 19.45
C TYR A 341 -22.80 -9.68 20.59
N ILE A 342 -23.28 -8.46 20.75
CA ILE A 342 -24.41 -8.11 21.63
C ILE A 342 -25.72 -8.58 20.99
N PHE A 343 -25.83 -8.53 19.66
CA PHE A 343 -26.97 -9.00 18.88
C PHE A 343 -26.97 -10.53 18.81
N LYS A 344 -25.80 -11.19 18.73
CA LYS A 344 -25.58 -12.65 18.81
C LYS A 344 -25.49 -13.14 20.25
N GLN A 345 -25.17 -12.35 21.26
CA GLN A 345 -25.34 -12.76 22.67
C GLN A 345 -26.79 -12.54 23.08
N ARG A 346 -27.47 -11.50 22.56
CA ARG A 346 -28.95 -11.39 22.62
C ARG A 346 -29.65 -12.50 21.82
N PHE A 347 -29.12 -12.94 20.66
CA PHE A 347 -29.71 -14.02 19.85
C PHE A 347 -29.19 -15.43 20.16
N ASN A 348 -27.99 -15.62 20.71
CA ASN A 348 -27.51 -16.95 21.18
C ASN A 348 -28.05 -17.28 22.57
N LEU A 349 -28.63 -16.32 23.29
CA LEU A 349 -29.49 -16.62 24.45
C LEU A 349 -30.95 -16.85 24.08
N LEU A 350 -31.37 -16.59 22.83
CA LEU A 350 -32.72 -16.88 22.39
C LEU A 350 -32.66 -17.41 20.95
N LYS A 351 -32.68 -18.73 20.81
CA LYS A 351 -33.47 -19.34 19.74
C LYS A 351 -34.89 -18.77 19.89
N ILE A 352 -35.18 -17.64 19.24
CA ILE A 352 -36.53 -17.08 19.17
C ILE A 352 -37.28 -17.97 18.19
N LYS A 353 -37.73 -19.10 18.72
CA LYS A 353 -38.94 -19.74 18.22
C LYS A 353 -40.07 -18.85 18.68
N GLU A 354 -40.97 -18.47 17.77
CA GLU A 354 -42.27 -17.91 18.16
C GLU A 354 -42.87 -18.80 19.26
N ILE A 355 -43.07 -18.25 20.45
CA ILE A 355 -43.54 -19.00 21.62
C ILE A 355 -45.06 -19.18 21.52
N SER A 356 -45.77 -18.12 21.14
CA SER A 356 -47.22 -18.09 20.89
C SER A 356 -47.62 -16.80 20.16
N THR A 357 -48.70 -16.86 19.38
CA THR A 357 -49.39 -15.69 18.82
C THR A 357 -50.70 -15.47 19.59
N LEU A 358 -50.92 -14.24 20.09
CA LEU A 358 -52.14 -13.85 20.79
C LEU A 358 -53.16 -13.32 19.77
N THR A 359 -54.32 -13.98 19.67
CA THR A 359 -55.41 -13.58 18.76
C THR A 359 -56.66 -13.23 19.57
N GLY A 360 -57.33 -12.14 19.19
CA GLY A 360 -58.58 -11.73 19.85
C GLY A 360 -59.05 -10.31 19.57
N HIS A 361 -58.17 -9.40 19.15
CA HIS A 361 -58.60 -8.10 18.62
C HIS A 361 -59.29 -8.25 17.26
N ASN A 362 -60.31 -7.41 17.03
CA ASN A 362 -61.12 -7.43 15.80
C ASN A 362 -60.57 -6.48 14.71
N SER A 363 -59.46 -5.79 14.99
CA SER A 363 -58.80 -4.87 14.08
C SER A 363 -57.30 -4.73 14.43
N SER A 364 -56.59 -3.84 13.76
CA SER A 364 -55.16 -3.61 13.94
C SER A 364 -54.80 -3.21 15.38
N VAL A 365 -53.81 -3.89 15.95
CA VAL A 365 -53.21 -3.51 17.24
C VAL A 365 -52.23 -2.36 17.01
N LEU A 366 -52.47 -1.22 17.67
CA LEU A 366 -51.71 0.02 17.48
C LEU A 366 -50.60 0.20 18.51
N ALA A 367 -50.79 -0.30 19.73
CA ALA A 367 -49.78 -0.26 20.78
C ALA A 367 -49.89 -1.50 21.67
N VAL A 368 -48.76 -1.91 22.26
CA VAL A 368 -48.71 -3.00 23.24
C VAL A 368 -47.64 -2.70 24.28
N VAL A 369 -47.91 -3.05 25.53
CA VAL A 369 -47.00 -2.85 26.67
C VAL A 369 -47.05 -4.08 27.57
N ILE A 370 -45.88 -4.48 28.08
CA ILE A 370 -45.75 -5.56 29.06
C ILE A 370 -45.75 -4.93 30.46
N ALA A 371 -46.51 -5.51 31.39
CA ALA A 371 -46.53 -5.04 32.77
C ALA A 371 -45.17 -5.30 33.46
N PRO A 372 -44.82 -4.52 34.50
CA PRO A 372 -43.57 -4.70 35.24
C PRO A 372 -43.34 -6.12 35.81
N ASP A 373 -44.42 -6.88 36.03
CA ASP A 373 -44.34 -8.28 36.49
C ASP A 373 -43.80 -9.26 35.42
N GLY A 374 -43.74 -8.84 34.15
CA GLY A 374 -43.31 -9.64 33.01
C GLY A 374 -44.26 -10.78 32.63
N LYS A 375 -45.43 -10.88 33.27
CA LYS A 375 -46.42 -11.96 33.10
C LYS A 375 -47.66 -11.51 32.34
N THR A 376 -47.98 -10.23 32.40
CA THR A 376 -49.15 -9.67 31.73
C THR A 376 -48.76 -8.66 30.66
N ALA A 377 -49.57 -8.57 29.60
CA ALA A 377 -49.44 -7.53 28.58
C ALA A 377 -50.78 -6.85 28.34
N VAL A 378 -50.76 -5.58 27.95
CA VAL A 378 -51.95 -4.83 27.53
C VAL A 378 -51.72 -4.33 26.12
N SER A 379 -52.66 -4.61 25.22
CA SER A 379 -52.68 -4.09 23.85
C SER A 379 -53.82 -3.11 23.65
N ALA A 380 -53.59 -2.10 22.81
CA ALA A 380 -54.55 -1.11 22.36
C ALA A 380 -54.79 -1.28 20.86
N SER A 381 -56.04 -1.16 20.42
CA SER A 381 -56.45 -1.56 19.08
C SER A 381 -57.37 -0.55 18.39
N TYR A 382 -57.43 -0.68 17.07
CA TYR A 382 -58.37 0.02 16.21
C TYR A 382 -59.84 -0.41 16.44
N ASP A 383 -60.08 -1.46 17.21
CA ASP A 383 -61.43 -1.92 17.60
C ASP A 383 -62.02 -1.20 18.83
N ASN A 384 -61.42 -0.08 19.25
CA ASN A 384 -61.81 0.77 20.40
C ASN A 384 -61.61 0.13 21.78
N THR A 385 -60.95 -1.04 21.85
CA THR A 385 -60.72 -1.75 23.11
C THR A 385 -59.26 -1.79 23.49
N LEU A 386 -59.00 -2.00 24.78
CA LEU A 386 -57.75 -2.57 25.23
C LEU A 386 -57.98 -4.02 25.66
N LYS A 387 -57.01 -4.90 25.44
CA LYS A 387 -57.04 -6.28 25.93
C LYS A 387 -55.84 -6.55 26.81
N GLN A 388 -56.11 -7.20 27.93
CA GLN A 388 -55.09 -7.71 28.83
C GLN A 388 -54.85 -9.19 28.54
N TRP A 389 -53.59 -9.60 28.49
CA TRP A 389 -53.17 -10.93 28.11
C TRP A 389 -52.30 -11.55 29.20
N ASP A 390 -52.49 -12.86 29.40
CA ASP A 390 -51.59 -13.69 30.18
C ASP A 390 -50.50 -14.22 29.23
N LEU A 391 -49.25 -13.81 29.45
CA LEU A 391 -48.13 -14.17 28.58
C LEU A 391 -47.65 -15.62 28.77
N GLU A 392 -48.02 -16.27 29.88
CA GLU A 392 -47.66 -17.66 30.16
C GLU A 392 -48.60 -18.64 29.44
N THR A 393 -49.90 -18.34 29.44
CA THR A 393 -50.95 -19.18 28.85
C THR A 393 -51.38 -18.74 27.45
N GLY A 394 -51.07 -17.50 27.07
CA GLY A 394 -51.47 -16.88 25.81
C GLY A 394 -52.97 -16.55 25.70
N LYS A 395 -53.69 -16.56 26.83
CA LYS A 395 -55.13 -16.27 26.87
C LYS A 395 -55.39 -14.81 27.20
N GLU A 396 -56.51 -14.30 26.69
CA GLU A 396 -57.06 -13.02 27.11
C GLU A 396 -57.56 -13.11 28.57
N ILE A 397 -57.09 -12.19 29.42
CA ILE A 397 -57.51 -12.03 30.82
C ILE A 397 -58.78 -11.19 30.88
N SER A 398 -58.77 -10.04 30.19
CA SER A 398 -59.88 -9.08 30.21
C SER A 398 -59.88 -8.20 28.95
N THR A 399 -61.07 -7.73 28.55
CA THR A 399 -61.23 -6.63 27.59
C THR A 399 -61.69 -5.39 28.34
N LEU A 400 -60.92 -4.30 28.25
CA LEU A 400 -61.28 -2.99 28.75
C LEU A 400 -62.02 -2.22 27.66
N THR A 401 -63.30 -1.93 27.90
CA THR A 401 -64.16 -1.15 27.01
C THR A 401 -64.54 0.17 27.66
N GLY A 402 -64.55 1.25 26.88
CA GLY A 402 -64.91 2.58 27.38
C GLY A 402 -64.48 3.74 26.48
N HIS A 403 -63.52 3.52 25.57
CA HIS A 403 -63.24 4.46 24.50
C HIS A 403 -64.30 4.41 23.38
N ASN A 404 -64.62 5.57 22.82
CA ASN A 404 -65.63 5.72 21.76
C ASN A 404 -65.01 5.72 20.35
N SER A 405 -63.68 5.69 20.24
CA SER A 405 -62.91 5.58 19.00
C SER A 405 -61.67 4.71 19.26
N TYR A 406 -60.83 4.53 18.25
CA TYR A 406 -59.68 3.62 18.34
C TYR A 406 -58.68 4.07 19.41
N VAL A 407 -58.01 3.11 20.03
CA VAL A 407 -57.04 3.37 21.10
C VAL A 407 -55.64 3.37 20.49
N SER A 408 -55.01 4.55 20.48
CA SER A 408 -53.74 4.79 19.76
C SER A 408 -52.51 4.49 20.61
N ALA A 409 -52.62 4.60 21.94
CA ALA A 409 -51.50 4.41 22.85
C ALA A 409 -51.94 3.80 24.17
N VAL A 410 -51.01 3.07 24.80
CA VAL A 410 -51.17 2.51 26.15
C VAL A 410 -49.84 2.55 26.89
N ALA A 411 -49.89 2.83 28.19
CA ALA A 411 -48.77 2.75 29.13
C ALA A 411 -49.23 2.13 30.45
N ILE A 412 -48.39 1.32 31.09
CA ILE A 412 -48.68 0.72 32.40
C ILE A 412 -47.87 1.46 33.46
N ALA A 413 -48.51 1.77 34.59
CA ALA A 413 -47.84 2.37 35.73
C ALA A 413 -46.83 1.40 36.36
N PRO A 414 -45.75 1.88 37.00
CA PRO A 414 -44.73 1.02 37.62
C PRO A 414 -45.26 0.04 38.67
N ASP A 415 -46.44 0.30 39.25
CA ASP A 415 -47.12 -0.60 40.19
C ASP A 415 -47.69 -1.87 39.54
N GLY A 416 -47.80 -1.90 38.20
CA GLY A 416 -48.39 -2.98 37.42
C GLY A 416 -49.90 -3.15 37.59
N LYS A 417 -50.55 -2.27 38.37
CA LYS A 417 -51.98 -2.36 38.70
C LYS A 417 -52.83 -1.40 37.88
N THR A 418 -52.25 -0.31 37.40
CA THR A 418 -52.98 0.69 36.61
C THR A 418 -52.38 0.89 35.23
N ALA A 419 -53.24 1.17 34.25
CA ALA A 419 -52.84 1.53 32.90
C ALA A 419 -53.43 2.87 32.49
N VAL A 420 -52.79 3.53 31.54
CA VAL A 420 -53.25 4.76 30.92
C VAL A 420 -53.34 4.52 29.42
N SER A 421 -54.41 4.98 28.78
CA SER A 421 -54.58 4.87 27.34
C SER A 421 -55.03 6.19 26.71
N GLY A 422 -54.52 6.45 25.51
CA GLY A 422 -54.93 7.57 24.67
C GLY A 422 -55.72 7.10 23.47
N SER A 423 -56.78 7.82 23.13
CA SER A 423 -57.68 7.48 22.03
C SER A 423 -58.00 8.67 21.13
N ASP A 424 -58.46 8.33 19.94
CA ASP A 424 -59.01 9.25 18.95
C ASP A 424 -60.36 9.86 19.34
N ASP A 425 -60.97 9.40 20.44
CA ASP A 425 -62.15 10.05 21.04
C ASP A 425 -61.81 11.31 21.86
N ASN A 426 -60.59 11.84 21.72
CA ASN A 426 -60.00 12.96 22.45
C ASN A 426 -59.75 12.69 23.94
N THR A 427 -59.89 11.45 24.41
CA THR A 427 -59.75 11.13 25.83
C THR A 427 -58.46 10.40 26.17
N LEU A 428 -57.96 10.69 27.37
CA LEU A 428 -56.94 9.92 28.06
C LEU A 428 -57.61 9.24 29.26
N LYS A 429 -57.65 7.90 29.27
CA LYS A 429 -58.31 7.12 30.32
C LYS A 429 -57.30 6.40 31.19
N ARG A 430 -57.56 6.35 32.49
CA ARG A 430 -56.82 5.53 33.45
C ARG A 430 -57.68 4.34 33.85
N TRP A 431 -57.08 3.16 33.90
CA TRP A 431 -57.75 1.88 34.12
C TRP A 431 -57.16 1.14 35.31
N ASP A 432 -58.01 0.39 36.01
CA ASP A 432 -57.63 -0.61 36.98
C ASP A 432 -57.50 -1.96 36.27
N LEU A 433 -56.29 -2.50 36.21
CA LEU A 433 -56.00 -3.77 35.51
C LEU A 433 -56.45 -5.01 36.28
N GLN A 434 -56.81 -4.89 37.55
CA GLN A 434 -57.36 -6.00 38.34
C GLN A 434 -58.85 -6.17 38.09
N THR A 435 -59.58 -5.06 37.93
CA THR A 435 -61.03 -5.05 37.76
C THR A 435 -61.49 -4.82 36.33
N GLY A 436 -60.60 -4.34 35.45
CA GLY A 436 -60.91 -3.95 34.07
C GLY A 436 -61.75 -2.68 33.96
N LYS A 437 -61.90 -1.92 35.06
CA LYS A 437 -62.74 -0.72 35.10
C LYS A 437 -61.93 0.54 34.86
N GLU A 438 -62.58 1.52 34.25
CA GLU A 438 -62.07 2.89 34.17
C GLU A 438 -62.05 3.53 35.57
N ILE A 439 -60.92 4.14 35.94
CA ILE A 439 -60.71 4.88 37.19
C ILE A 439 -61.03 6.37 36.98
N SER A 440 -60.53 6.95 35.88
CA SER A 440 -60.68 8.37 35.58
C SER A 440 -60.46 8.67 34.10
N THR A 441 -61.04 9.77 33.63
CA THR A 441 -60.90 10.29 32.26
C THR A 441 -60.40 11.73 32.30
N PHE A 442 -59.44 12.04 31.42
CA PHE A 442 -59.09 13.39 31.00
C PHE A 442 -59.54 13.60 29.55
N ILE A 443 -60.05 14.77 29.21
CA ILE A 443 -60.54 15.11 27.86
C ILE A 443 -59.65 16.22 27.32
N GLY A 444 -58.95 15.95 26.21
CA GLY A 444 -58.17 16.92 25.44
C GLY A 444 -59.00 17.61 24.36
N ASP A 445 -58.39 18.57 23.68
CA ASP A 445 -59.07 19.34 22.60
C ASP A 445 -59.09 18.59 21.25
N SER A 446 -58.32 17.50 21.11
CA SER A 446 -58.09 16.72 19.89
C SER A 446 -57.61 15.29 20.26
N PRO A 447 -57.51 14.33 19.31
CA PRO A 447 -57.07 12.96 19.59
C PRO A 447 -55.78 12.83 20.40
N ILE A 448 -55.77 11.94 21.38
CA ILE A 448 -54.57 11.62 22.16
C ILE A 448 -53.82 10.48 21.48
N ILE A 449 -52.64 10.78 20.94
CA ILE A 449 -51.87 9.88 20.05
C ILE A 449 -50.78 9.11 20.78
N CYS A 450 -50.28 9.62 21.91
CA CYS A 450 -49.25 8.96 22.71
C CYS A 450 -49.40 9.30 24.20
N CYS A 451 -48.95 8.40 25.07
CA CYS A 451 -48.94 8.64 26.50
C CYS A 451 -47.77 7.90 27.17
N ALA A 452 -47.32 8.42 28.31
CA ALA A 452 -46.28 7.83 29.15
C ALA A 452 -46.56 8.11 30.63
N VAL A 453 -46.17 7.19 31.50
CA VAL A 453 -46.28 7.32 32.96
C VAL A 453 -44.87 7.35 33.56
N SER A 454 -44.63 8.27 34.49
CA SER A 454 -43.34 8.39 35.19
C SER A 454 -43.11 7.24 36.17
N LEU A 455 -41.84 7.08 36.58
CA LEU A 455 -41.40 6.04 37.53
C LEU A 455 -42.02 6.16 38.92
N ASP A 456 -42.46 7.36 39.32
CA ASP A 456 -43.18 7.56 40.59
C ASP A 456 -44.68 7.19 40.49
N GLY A 457 -45.17 6.86 39.28
CA GLY A 457 -46.58 6.52 39.02
C GLY A 457 -47.56 7.68 39.13
N LEU A 458 -47.09 8.90 39.42
CA LEU A 458 -47.92 10.07 39.71
C LEU A 458 -47.98 11.08 38.57
N THR A 459 -47.00 11.07 37.66
CA THR A 459 -46.95 12.00 36.52
C THR A 459 -47.28 11.26 35.23
N ILE A 460 -48.20 11.82 34.46
CA ILE A 460 -48.62 11.32 33.15
C ILE A 460 -48.32 12.39 32.11
N ILE A 461 -47.65 12.01 31.04
CA ILE A 461 -47.43 12.87 29.88
C ILE A 461 -48.25 12.31 28.72
N ALA A 462 -49.04 13.15 28.06
CA ALA A 462 -49.83 12.76 26.90
C ALA A 462 -49.63 13.73 25.73
N GLY A 463 -49.44 13.19 24.53
CA GLY A 463 -49.34 13.96 23.30
C GLY A 463 -50.66 13.94 22.53
N GLU A 464 -51.06 15.11 22.08
CA GLU A 464 -52.29 15.34 21.33
C GLU A 464 -51.98 15.59 19.84
N SER A 465 -52.87 15.18 18.92
CA SER A 465 -52.68 15.36 17.47
C SER A 465 -52.62 16.82 17.01
N SER A 466 -53.15 17.75 17.83
CA SER A 466 -53.04 19.20 17.62
C SER A 466 -51.62 19.75 17.85
N GLY A 467 -50.69 18.91 18.33
CA GLY A 467 -49.31 19.27 18.66
C GLY A 467 -49.11 19.70 20.12
N ARG A 468 -50.14 19.59 20.96
CA ARG A 468 -50.05 19.89 22.41
C ARG A 468 -49.49 18.70 23.19
N VAL A 469 -48.75 19.01 24.25
CA VAL A 469 -48.27 18.01 25.22
C VAL A 469 -48.83 18.38 26.59
N HIS A 470 -49.59 17.46 27.16
CA HIS A 470 -50.19 17.59 28.49
C HIS A 470 -49.26 16.99 29.53
N PHE A 471 -48.98 17.75 30.59
CA PHE A 471 -48.31 17.29 31.80
C PHE A 471 -49.33 17.20 32.92
N LEU A 472 -49.76 15.98 33.24
CA LEU A 472 -50.81 15.72 34.22
C LEU A 472 -50.19 15.11 35.48
N ARG A 473 -50.60 15.59 36.65
CA ARG A 473 -50.22 15.02 37.93
C ARG A 473 -51.46 14.43 38.61
N LEU A 474 -51.35 13.20 39.09
CA LEU A 474 -52.40 12.54 39.85
C LEU A 474 -52.40 13.08 41.27
N GLU A 475 -53.50 13.68 41.70
CA GLU A 475 -53.71 14.15 43.07
C GLU A 475 -54.96 13.48 43.65
N GLY A 476 -54.82 12.85 44.83
CA GLY A 476 -55.87 12.04 45.47
C GLY A 476 -55.73 10.54 45.17
N GLY A 477 -55.63 9.74 46.24
CA GLY A 477 -55.50 8.28 46.21
C GLY A 477 -56.81 7.56 46.49
#